data_AF-A0A8C6VP77-F1
#
_entry.id   AF-A0A8C6VP77-F1
#
_cell.length_a   1.000
_cell.length_b   1.000
_cell.length_c   1.000
_cell.angle_alpha   90.00
_cell.angle_beta   90.00
_cell.angle_gamma   90.00
#
_symmetry.space_group_name_H-M   'P 1'
#
loop_
_entity.id
_entity.type
_entity.pdbx_description
1 polymer ?
#
loop_
_entity_poly.entity_id
_entity_poly.type
_entity_poly.pdbx_seq_one_letter_code
_entity_poly.pdbx_strand_id
1 'polypeptide(L)'
;MASARYRRFLKLCEEWPVEETKRGRDLGVVVRQKVMQAFREGENTQIADPVTCDEIFESLAKIHTNYYRNKYPRLRDTNFSGVPVEECKLVLATEQLKQLEEGKLGKLKRLREKFSAKHHKEDSK
;
A
#
# COMPACT_ATOMS: atom_id res chain seq x y z
N MET A 1 8.73 -25.77 14.10
CA MET A 1 8.85 -26.47 12.80
C MET A 1 8.31 -25.57 11.69
N ALA A 2 8.91 -25.58 10.49
CA ALA A 2 8.52 -24.71 9.38
C ALA A 2 7.06 -24.91 8.91
N SER A 3 6.56 -26.17 8.89
CA SER A 3 5.16 -26.52 8.61
C SER A 3 4.14 -25.72 9.44
N ALA A 4 4.38 -25.55 10.75
CA ALA A 4 3.47 -24.80 11.61
C ALA A 4 3.46 -23.30 11.28
N ARG A 5 4.60 -22.73 10.88
CA ARG A 5 4.71 -21.31 10.49
C ARG A 5 4.02 -21.05 9.17
N TYR A 6 4.27 -21.88 8.16
CA TYR A 6 3.65 -21.73 6.85
C TYR A 6 2.13 -21.74 6.94
N ARG A 7 1.55 -22.70 7.69
CA ARG A 7 0.10 -22.75 7.92
C ARG A 7 -0.47 -21.49 8.60
N ARG A 8 0.26 -20.88 9.54
CA ARG A 8 -0.14 -19.60 10.14
C ARG A 8 -0.17 -18.49 9.09
N PHE A 9 0.86 -18.39 8.24
CA PHE A 9 0.88 -17.41 7.15
C PHE A 9 -0.23 -17.63 6.13
N LEU A 10 -0.57 -18.88 5.79
CA LEU A 10 -1.69 -19.19 4.91
C LEU A 10 -3.01 -18.70 5.51
N LYS A 11 -3.28 -19.03 6.77
CA LYS A 11 -4.48 -18.54 7.48
C LYS A 11 -4.54 -17.01 7.51
N LEU A 12 -3.42 -16.35 7.80
CA LEU A 12 -3.35 -14.89 7.74
C LEU A 12 -3.67 -14.36 6.34
N CYS A 13 -3.16 -14.99 5.29
CA CYS A 13 -3.46 -14.60 3.90
C CYS A 13 -4.93 -14.80 3.51
N GLU A 14 -5.61 -15.78 4.09
CA GLU A 14 -7.05 -16.02 3.89
C GLU A 14 -7.89 -14.94 4.56
N GLU A 15 -7.53 -14.56 5.79
CA GLU A 15 -8.27 -13.55 6.56
C GLU A 15 -7.97 -12.12 6.09
N TRP A 16 -6.81 -11.88 5.48
CA TRP A 16 -6.39 -10.54 5.06
C TRP A 16 -7.20 -10.00 3.85
N PRO A 17 -7.92 -8.87 3.99
CA PRO A 17 -8.75 -8.33 2.93
C PRO A 17 -7.93 -7.76 1.77
N VAL A 18 -8.46 -7.83 0.55
CA VAL A 18 -7.90 -7.15 -0.63
C VAL A 18 -8.72 -5.92 -0.95
N GLU A 19 -8.06 -4.78 -1.09
CA GLU A 19 -8.69 -3.55 -1.52
C GLU A 19 -8.53 -3.36 -3.03
N GLU A 20 -9.59 -3.68 -3.79
CA GLU A 20 -9.59 -3.64 -5.26
C GLU A 20 -9.22 -2.27 -5.83
N THR A 21 -9.55 -1.19 -5.11
CA THR A 21 -9.25 0.18 -5.53
C THR A 21 -7.75 0.47 -5.55
N LYS A 22 -6.93 -0.30 -4.81
CA LYS A 22 -5.47 -0.15 -4.71
C LYS A 22 -4.71 -1.11 -5.62
N ARG A 23 -5.16 -1.25 -6.87
CA ARG A 23 -4.52 -2.15 -7.86
C ARG A 23 -3.00 -1.92 -7.93
N GLY A 24 -2.25 -3.02 -7.86
CA GLY A 24 -0.78 -3.03 -7.90
C GLY A 24 -0.08 -2.57 -6.62
N ARG A 25 -0.81 -2.11 -5.60
CA ARG A 25 -0.25 -1.57 -4.34
C ARG A 25 -0.98 -2.06 -3.09
N ASP A 26 -1.98 -2.91 -3.25
CA ASP A 26 -2.74 -3.49 -2.14
C ASP A 26 -1.81 -4.35 -1.26
N LEU A 27 -1.88 -4.10 0.04
CA LEU A 27 -0.99 -4.75 0.99
C LEU A 27 -1.30 -6.24 1.12
N GLY A 28 -2.57 -6.66 1.03
CA GLY A 28 -2.94 -8.07 1.07
C GLY A 28 -2.37 -8.85 -0.10
N VAL A 29 -2.41 -8.28 -1.30
CA VAL A 29 -1.75 -8.86 -2.50
C VAL A 29 -0.24 -8.97 -2.29
N VAL A 30 0.41 -7.91 -1.80
CA VAL A 30 1.87 -7.91 -1.55
C VAL A 30 2.26 -8.94 -0.50
N VAL A 31 1.51 -9.05 0.60
CA VAL A 31 1.75 -10.05 1.65
C VAL A 31 1.68 -11.46 1.07
N ARG A 32 0.64 -11.79 0.28
CA ARG A 32 0.53 -13.11 -0.37
C ARG A 32 1.72 -13.41 -1.28
N GLN A 33 2.13 -12.45 -2.12
CA GLN A 33 3.29 -12.61 -2.99
C GLN A 33 4.57 -12.88 -2.18
N LYS A 34 4.77 -12.16 -1.07
CA LYS A 34 5.93 -12.34 -0.20
C LYS A 34 5.90 -13.67 0.53
N VAL A 35 4.73 -14.14 0.98
CA VAL A 35 4.58 -15.47 1.58
C VAL A 35 4.91 -16.57 0.55
N MET A 36 4.40 -16.47 -0.68
CA MET A 36 4.75 -17.41 -1.75
C MET A 36 6.26 -17.40 -2.07
N GLN A 37 6.90 -16.24 -2.03
CA GLN A 37 8.34 -16.11 -2.26
C GLN A 37 9.16 -16.69 -1.10
N ALA A 38 8.73 -16.47 0.15
CA ALA A 38 9.45 -16.92 1.33
C ALA A 38 9.29 -18.43 1.57
N PHE A 39 8.12 -18.99 1.24
CA PHE A 39 7.78 -20.41 1.41
C PHE A 39 7.62 -21.11 0.07
N ARG A 40 8.61 -20.97 -0.84
CA ARG A 40 8.57 -21.57 -2.19
C ARG A 40 8.37 -23.09 -2.17
N GLU A 41 8.89 -23.76 -1.14
CA GLU A 41 8.79 -25.21 -0.94
C GLU A 41 7.64 -25.57 0.03
N GLY A 42 6.75 -24.62 0.33
CA GLY A 42 5.65 -24.77 1.27
C GLY A 42 6.17 -25.19 2.66
N GLU A 43 5.62 -26.27 3.19
CA GLU A 43 5.96 -26.79 4.53
C GLU A 43 7.40 -27.29 4.67
N ASN A 44 8.05 -27.63 3.55
CA ASN A 44 9.42 -28.15 3.53
C ASN A 44 10.48 -27.03 3.53
N THR A 45 10.06 -25.78 3.35
CA THR A 45 10.95 -24.62 3.31
C THR A 45 11.82 -24.55 4.57
N GLN A 46 13.13 -24.48 4.38
CA GLN A 46 14.07 -24.25 5.48
C GLN A 46 14.11 -22.77 5.85
N ILE A 47 13.72 -22.45 7.09
CA ILE A 47 13.70 -21.08 7.60
C ILE A 47 15.04 -20.81 8.28
N ALA A 48 15.86 -19.97 7.65
CA ALA A 48 17.19 -19.60 8.16
C ALA A 48 17.12 -18.89 9.53
N ASP A 49 16.15 -17.98 9.70
CA ASP A 49 15.89 -17.28 10.96
C ASP A 49 14.43 -17.46 11.41
N PRO A 50 14.17 -18.45 12.27
CA PRO A 50 12.83 -18.71 12.78
C PRO A 50 12.28 -17.60 13.68
N VAL A 51 13.14 -16.86 14.40
CA VAL A 51 12.70 -15.83 15.36
C VAL A 51 12.19 -14.63 14.59
N THR A 52 12.97 -14.13 13.63
CA THR A 52 12.54 -13.03 12.77
C THR A 52 11.28 -13.40 11.97
N CYS A 53 11.15 -14.66 11.53
CA CYS A 53 9.94 -15.13 10.86
C CYS A 53 8.69 -15.03 11.75
N ASP A 54 8.81 -15.41 13.03
CA ASP A 54 7.73 -15.29 14.00
C ASP A 54 7.40 -13.83 14.30
N GLU A 55 8.40 -12.96 14.45
CA GLU A 55 8.20 -11.52 14.68
C GLU A 55 7.47 -10.84 13.51
N ILE A 56 7.83 -11.20 12.26
CA ILE A 56 7.12 -10.73 11.06
C ILE A 56 5.67 -11.17 11.11
N PHE A 57 5.41 -12.44 11.44
CA PHE A 57 4.04 -12.95 11.57
C PHE A 57 3.24 -12.14 12.60
N GLU A 58 3.79 -11.96 13.81
CA GLU A 58 3.12 -11.23 14.89
C GLU A 58 2.85 -9.77 14.52
N SER A 59 3.78 -9.12 13.81
CA SER A 59 3.60 -7.76 13.32
C SER A 59 2.45 -7.66 12.32
N LEU A 60 2.41 -8.57 11.34
CA LEU A 60 1.32 -8.62 10.36
C LEU A 60 -0.02 -8.94 11.02
N ALA A 61 -0.07 -9.91 11.94
CA ALA A 61 -1.28 -10.26 12.67
C ALA A 61 -1.84 -9.07 13.47
N LYS A 62 -0.97 -8.26 14.11
CA LYS A 62 -1.37 -7.03 14.80
C LYS A 62 -1.96 -5.98 13.87
N ILE A 63 -1.43 -5.85 12.66
CA ILE A 63 -1.98 -4.94 11.64
C ILE A 63 -3.36 -5.43 11.21
N HIS A 64 -3.49 -6.71 10.84
CA HIS A 64 -4.75 -7.28 10.36
C HIS A 64 -5.89 -7.16 11.38
N THR A 65 -5.59 -7.48 12.64
CA THR A 65 -6.57 -7.46 13.75
C THR A 65 -6.88 -6.06 14.26
N ASN A 66 -6.29 -5.02 13.67
CA ASN A 66 -6.35 -3.65 14.17
C ASN A 66 -5.96 -3.54 15.65
N TYR A 67 -4.99 -4.35 16.10
CA TYR A 67 -4.63 -4.52 17.50
C TYR A 67 -4.39 -3.19 18.22
N TYR A 68 -3.61 -2.29 17.63
CA TYR A 68 -3.29 -1.00 18.24
C TYR A 68 -4.46 -0.01 18.26
N ARG A 69 -5.36 -0.07 17.28
CA ARG A 69 -6.59 0.72 17.30
C ARG A 69 -7.49 0.28 18.46
N ASN A 70 -7.58 -1.02 18.71
CA ASN A 70 -8.40 -1.59 19.77
C ASN A 70 -7.76 -1.41 21.16
N LYS A 71 -6.43 -1.53 21.24
CA LYS A 71 -5.66 -1.35 22.48
C LYS A 71 -5.65 0.09 22.98
N TYR A 72 -5.67 1.05 22.07
CA TYR A 72 -5.61 2.48 22.38
C TYR A 72 -6.82 3.22 21.78
N PRO A 73 -8.00 3.14 22.42
CA PRO A 73 -9.19 3.84 21.97
C PRO A 73 -8.96 5.34 21.83
N ARG A 74 -9.49 5.93 20.76
CA ARG A 74 -9.35 7.36 20.47
C ARG A 74 -10.69 8.08 20.62
N LEU A 75 -10.63 9.35 21.00
CA LEU A 75 -11.79 10.24 21.03
C LEU A 75 -12.38 10.50 19.64
N ARG A 76 -11.55 10.40 18.60
CA ARG A 76 -11.92 10.64 17.20
C ARG A 76 -11.39 9.52 16.31
N ASP A 77 -12.17 9.19 15.29
CA ASP A 77 -11.79 8.22 14.26
C ASP A 77 -11.01 8.84 13.09
N THR A 78 -10.64 10.12 13.20
CA THR A 78 -9.82 10.86 12.23
C THR A 78 -8.37 10.94 12.67
N ASN A 79 -7.45 11.15 11.72
CA ASN A 79 -6.05 11.46 12.01
C ASN A 79 -5.86 12.99 12.20
N PHE A 80 -4.60 13.45 12.25
CA PHE A 80 -4.25 14.87 12.41
C PHE A 80 -4.91 15.81 11.38
N SER A 81 -5.12 15.34 10.14
CA SER A 81 -5.75 16.14 9.09
C SER A 81 -7.27 16.31 9.28
N GLY A 82 -7.89 15.59 10.21
CA GLY A 82 -9.35 15.58 10.38
C GLY A 82 -10.11 14.83 9.29
N VAL A 83 -9.41 14.27 8.30
CA VAL A 83 -10.02 13.55 7.17
C VAL A 83 -10.48 12.15 7.63
N PRO A 84 -11.73 11.75 7.32
CA PRO A 84 -12.24 10.41 7.64
C PRO A 84 -11.60 9.33 6.75
N VAL A 85 -11.67 8.07 7.21
CA VAL A 85 -11.05 6.93 6.52
C VAL A 85 -11.57 6.74 5.09
N GLU A 86 -12.86 6.97 4.84
CA GLU A 86 -13.47 6.79 3.53
C GLU A 86 -12.96 7.81 2.51
N GLU A 87 -12.74 9.06 2.92
CA GLU A 87 -12.09 10.07 2.08
C GLU A 87 -10.63 9.72 1.81
N CYS A 88 -9.91 9.21 2.82
CA CYS A 88 -8.54 8.72 2.63
C CYS A 88 -8.48 7.56 1.62
N LYS A 89 -9.44 6.62 1.67
CA LYS A 89 -9.55 5.53 0.68
C LYS A 89 -9.80 6.07 -0.72
N LEU A 90 -10.72 7.03 -0.86
CA LEU A 90 -11.04 7.65 -2.14
C LEU A 90 -9.81 8.34 -2.76
N VAL A 91 -9.07 9.12 -1.96
CA VAL A 91 -7.86 9.81 -2.42
C VAL A 91 -6.75 8.82 -2.82
N LEU A 92 -6.65 7.68 -2.12
CA LEU A 92 -5.62 6.67 -2.36
C LEU A 92 -5.97 5.64 -3.44
N ALA A 93 -7.21 5.63 -3.92
CA ALA A 93 -7.63 4.73 -4.98
C ALA A 93 -6.89 5.04 -6.28
N THR A 94 -6.51 3.97 -6.99
CA THR A 94 -5.58 4.04 -8.12
C THR A 94 -6.11 4.89 -9.26
N GLU A 95 -7.43 4.93 -9.49
CA GLU A 95 -8.04 5.80 -10.51
C GLU A 95 -7.85 7.29 -10.19
N GLN A 96 -8.07 7.68 -8.93
CA GLN A 96 -7.96 9.05 -8.47
C GLN A 96 -6.52 9.54 -8.53
N LEU A 97 -5.56 8.68 -8.16
CA LEU A 97 -4.14 8.98 -8.30
C LEU A 97 -3.74 9.16 -9.77
N LYS A 98 -4.25 8.32 -10.67
CA LYS A 98 -3.99 8.42 -12.11
C LYS A 98 -4.55 9.72 -12.70
N GLN A 99 -5.79 10.07 -12.35
CA GLN A 99 -6.40 11.35 -12.75
C GLN A 99 -5.59 12.55 -12.26
N LEU A 100 -5.07 12.49 -11.02
CA LEU A 100 -4.22 13.55 -10.49
C LEU A 100 -2.90 13.67 -11.26
N GLU A 101 -2.28 12.54 -11.62
CA GLU A 101 -1.05 12.51 -12.40
C GLU A 101 -1.26 13.06 -13.82
N GLU A 102 -2.29 12.59 -14.53
CA GLU A 102 -2.67 13.10 -15.85
C GLU A 102 -2.98 14.60 -15.82
N GLY A 103 -3.69 15.07 -14.78
CA GLY A 103 -3.97 16.48 -14.55
C GLY A 103 -2.71 17.32 -14.31
N LYS A 104 -1.72 16.79 -13.59
CA LYS A 104 -0.42 17.45 -13.38
C LYS A 104 0.38 17.53 -14.69
N LEU A 105 0.43 16.44 -15.46
CA LEU A 105 1.08 16.41 -16.77
C LEU A 105 0.44 17.41 -17.74
N GLY A 106 -0.90 17.50 -17.76
CA GLY A 106 -1.63 18.49 -18.56
C GLY A 106 -1.33 19.93 -18.17
N LYS A 107 -1.24 20.22 -16.86
CA LYS A 107 -0.86 21.56 -16.36
C LYS A 107 0.60 21.91 -16.68
N LEU A 108 1.53 20.96 -16.55
CA LEU A 108 2.94 21.12 -16.93
C LEU A 108 3.09 21.37 -18.44
N LYS A 109 2.34 20.65 -19.27
CA LYS A 109 2.34 20.85 -20.73
C LYS A 109 1.88 22.27 -21.10
N ARG A 110 0.77 22.73 -20.51
CA ARG A 110 0.28 24.12 -20.69
C ARG A 110 1.28 25.16 -20.21
N LEU A 111 2.00 24.89 -19.12
CA LEU A 111 3.03 25.79 -18.62
C LEU A 111 4.21 25.86 -19.59
N ARG A 112 4.71 24.72 -20.07
CA ARG A 112 5.78 24.62 -21.08
C ARG A 112 5.40 25.36 -22.37
N GLU A 113 4.19 25.16 -22.88
CA GLU A 113 3.69 25.85 -24.07
C GLU A 113 3.69 27.38 -23.89
N LYS A 114 3.27 27.88 -22.71
CA LYS A 114 3.31 29.31 -22.40
C LYS A 114 4.72 29.89 -22.31
N PHE A 115 5.69 29.12 -21.79
CA PHE A 115 7.09 29.53 -21.74
C PHE A 115 7.77 29.48 -23.12
N SER A 116 7.52 28.44 -23.91
CA SER A 116 8.04 28.34 -25.29
C SER A 116 7.43 29.40 -26.22
N ALA A 117 6.14 29.74 -26.06
CA ALA A 117 5.50 30.82 -26.80
C ALA A 117 6.00 32.23 -26.43
N LYS A 118 6.62 32.39 -25.26
CA LYS A 118 7.26 33.65 -24.84
C LYS A 118 8.62 33.84 -25.51
N HIS A 119 9.43 32.78 -25.62
CA HIS A 119 10.75 32.85 -26.26
C HIS A 119 10.66 33.27 -27.73
N HIS A 120 9.66 32.75 -28.45
CA HIS A 120 9.43 33.07 -29.86
C HIS A 120 8.97 34.52 -30.11
N LYS A 121 8.57 35.27 -29.06
CA LYS A 121 8.20 36.70 -29.13
C LYS A 121 9.37 37.64 -28.82
N GLU A 122 10.42 37.18 -28.15
CA GLU A 122 11.63 37.99 -27.90
C GLU A 122 12.61 37.93 -29.09
N ASP A 123 12.64 36.83 -29.86
CA ASP A 123 13.52 36.66 -31.03
C ASP A 123 12.99 37.29 -32.33
N SER A 124 11.86 38.02 -32.31
CA SER A 124 11.26 38.72 -33.47
C SER A 124 11.19 40.24 -33.30
N LYS A 125 12.09 40.82 -32.52
CA LYS A 125 12.17 42.27 -32.32
C LYS A 125 13.53 42.83 -32.70
#